data_AF-B8F0N7-F1
#
_entry.id   AF-B8F0N7-F1
#
_cell.length_a   1.000
_cell.length_b   1.000
_cell.length_c   1.000
_cell.angle_alpha   90.00
_cell.angle_beta   90.00
_cell.angle_gamma   90.00
#
_symmetry.space_group_name_H-M   'P 1'
#
loop_
_entity.id
_entity.type
_entity.pdbx_description
1 polymer ?
#
loop_
_entity_poly.entity_id
_entity_poly.type
_entity_poly.pdbx_seq_one_letter_code
_entity_poly.pdbx_strand_id
1 'polypeptide(L)'
;MKSVLKTTNITEEQIYKEFLRLGMEQLIAQDLSKRYYHNELTYRDLENLEKQFGIKFEYLDFKIDTLKSELNAKIDNVEKNLKQNLD
;
A
#
# COMPACT_ATOMS: atom_id res chain seq x y z
N MET A 1 35.14 -19.80 2.62
CA MET A 1 33.98 -20.72 2.74
C MET A 1 32.73 -19.88 2.90
N LYS A 2 31.79 -19.90 1.94
CA LYS A 2 30.48 -19.26 2.12
C LYS A 2 29.72 -20.11 3.14
N SER A 3 29.35 -19.53 4.29
CA SER A 3 28.43 -20.18 5.21
C SER A 3 27.09 -20.32 4.49
N VAL A 4 26.66 -21.56 4.27
CA VAL A 4 25.28 -21.85 3.89
C VAL A 4 24.45 -21.52 5.13
N LEU A 5 23.79 -20.37 5.13
CA LEU A 5 22.78 -20.04 6.13
C LEU A 5 21.69 -21.11 6.01
N LYS A 6 21.70 -22.05 6.96
CA LYS A 6 20.64 -23.04 7.11
C LYS A 6 19.39 -22.26 7.52
N THR A 7 18.54 -21.94 6.55
CA THR A 7 17.24 -21.33 6.84
C THR A 7 16.41 -22.36 7.60
N THR A 8 16.43 -22.29 8.92
CA THR A 8 15.47 -22.98 9.77
C THR A 8 14.14 -22.26 9.58
N ASN A 9 13.25 -22.83 8.77
CA ASN A 9 11.88 -22.35 8.69
C ASN A 9 11.25 -22.56 10.07
N ILE A 10 10.94 -21.46 10.77
CA ILE A 10 10.24 -21.49 12.06
C ILE A 10 8.80 -21.93 11.78
N THR A 11 8.30 -22.94 12.47
CA THR A 11 6.91 -23.41 12.33
C THR A 11 5.96 -22.62 13.23
N GLU A 12 4.66 -22.60 12.89
CA GLU A 12 3.60 -22.04 13.75
C GLU A 12 3.65 -22.60 15.18
N GLU A 13 3.84 -23.92 15.31
CA GLU A 13 3.96 -24.60 16.60
C GLU A 13 5.15 -24.12 17.43
N GLN A 14 6.28 -23.80 16.78
CA GLN A 14 7.44 -23.23 17.48
C GLN A 14 7.14 -21.82 18.01
N ILE A 15 6.41 -21.01 17.23
CA ILE A 15 5.98 -19.66 17.65
C ILE A 15 4.97 -19.77 18.80
N TYR A 16 3.99 -20.67 18.69
CA TYR A 16 2.98 -20.92 19.72
C TYR A 16 3.62 -21.32 21.06
N LYS A 17 4.54 -22.30 21.04
CA LYS A 17 5.26 -22.73 22.26
C LYS A 17 6.08 -21.60 22.87
N GLU A 18 6.69 -20.77 22.04
CA GLU A 18 7.45 -19.63 22.51
C GLU A 18 6.56 -18.58 23.19
N PHE A 19 5.38 -18.29 22.63
CA PHE A 19 4.39 -17.43 23.28
C PHE A 19 3.91 -17.97 24.63
N LEU A 20 3.64 -19.28 24.72
CA LEU A 20 3.32 -19.92 26.00
C LEU A 20 4.48 -19.81 27.00
N ARG A 21 5.73 -20.02 26.55
CA ARG A 21 6.94 -19.89 27.39
C ARG A 21 7.11 -18.47 27.94
N LEU A 22 6.66 -17.47 27.20
CA LEU A 22 6.65 -16.07 27.61
C LEU A 22 5.48 -15.72 28.55
N GLY A 23 4.63 -16.68 28.89
CA GLY A 23 3.51 -16.51 29.82
C GLY A 23 2.24 -15.98 29.16
N MET A 24 2.12 -16.06 27.84
CA MET A 24 0.90 -15.67 27.14
C MET A 24 -0.24 -16.67 27.41
N GLU A 25 -1.46 -16.16 27.56
CA GLU A 25 -2.66 -16.99 27.68
C GLU A 25 -2.84 -17.85 26.41
N GLN A 26 -3.35 -19.07 26.58
CA GLN A 26 -3.35 -20.11 25.55
C GLN A 26 -4.13 -19.73 24.29
N LEU A 27 -5.33 -19.18 24.42
CA LEU A 27 -6.15 -18.76 23.29
C LEU A 27 -5.49 -17.58 22.55
N ILE A 28 -4.90 -16.64 23.29
CA ILE A 28 -4.17 -15.50 22.72
C ILE A 28 -2.92 -15.99 21.97
N ALA A 29 -2.15 -16.92 22.55
CA ALA A 29 -0.97 -17.49 21.92
C ALA A 29 -1.33 -18.26 20.64
N GLN A 30 -2.44 -18.98 20.64
CA GLN A 30 -2.93 -19.71 19.47
C GLN A 30 -3.34 -18.75 18.34
N ASP A 31 -4.09 -17.70 18.65
CA ASP A 31 -4.50 -16.69 17.65
C ASP A 31 -3.30 -15.93 17.07
N LEU A 32 -2.38 -15.47 17.92
CA LEU A 32 -1.23 -14.68 17.46
C LEU A 32 -0.18 -15.50 16.70
N SER A 33 0.06 -16.76 17.09
CA SER A 33 1.03 -17.62 16.40
C SER A 33 0.60 -17.89 14.95
N LYS A 34 -0.69 -18.17 14.74
CA LYS A 34 -1.28 -18.30 13.40
C LYS A 34 -1.14 -17.02 12.58
N ARG A 35 -1.50 -15.87 13.16
CA ARG A 35 -1.40 -14.57 12.47
C ARG A 35 0.04 -14.21 12.12
N TYR A 36 0.99 -14.51 13.00
CA TYR A 36 2.41 -14.24 12.77
C TYR A 36 2.98 -15.19 11.70
N TYR A 37 2.69 -16.49 11.79
CA TYR A 37 3.19 -17.49 10.85
C TYR A 37 2.65 -17.30 9.43
N HIS A 38 1.37 -16.95 9.30
CA HIS A 38 0.73 -16.72 8.01
C HIS A 38 0.82 -15.27 7.51
N ASN A 39 1.56 -14.40 8.22
CA ASN A 39 1.66 -12.98 7.91
C ASN A 39 0.28 -12.28 7.81
N GLU A 40 -0.72 -12.74 8.59
CA GLU A 40 -2.06 -12.13 8.61
C GLU A 40 -2.01 -10.72 9.22
N LEU A 41 -1.06 -10.45 10.13
CA LEU A 41 -0.77 -9.09 10.60
C LEU A 41 -0.28 -8.19 9.44
N THR A 42 0.51 -8.76 8.53
CA THR A 42 1.05 -8.07 7.36
C THR A 42 -0.02 -7.83 6.29
N TYR A 43 -1.02 -8.72 6.16
CA TYR A 43 -2.12 -8.51 5.21
C TYR A 43 -2.92 -7.25 5.52
N ARG A 44 -3.18 -6.96 6.81
CA ARG A 44 -3.84 -5.72 7.23
C ARG A 44 -3.02 -4.48 6.85
N ASP A 45 -1.71 -4.53 7.03
CA ASP A 45 -0.82 -3.44 6.62
C ASP A 45 -0.81 -3.26 5.10
N LEU A 46 -0.84 -4.35 4.32
CA LEU A 46 -0.97 -4.31 2.87
C LEU A 46 -2.33 -3.73 2.42
N GLU A 47 -3.43 -4.10 3.06
CA GLU A 47 -4.76 -3.52 2.80
C GLU A 47 -4.79 -2.02 3.10
N ASN A 48 -4.16 -1.60 4.20
CA ASN A 48 -4.02 -0.19 4.54
C ASN A 48 -3.18 0.57 3.51
N LEU A 49 -2.09 -0.04 3.04
CA LEU A 49 -1.26 0.52 1.97
C LEU A 49 -2.05 0.64 0.66
N GLU A 50 -2.79 -0.39 0.27
CA GLU A 50 -3.66 -0.39 -0.92
C GLU A 50 -4.66 0.76 -0.87
N LYS A 51 -5.39 0.93 0.25
CA LYS A 51 -6.33 2.04 0.44
C LYS A 51 -5.66 3.40 0.34
N GLN A 52 -4.51 3.58 0.99
CA GLN A 52 -3.77 4.84 0.93
C GLN A 52 -3.26 5.15 -0.47
N PHE A 53 -2.78 4.15 -1.21
CA PHE A 53 -2.37 4.32 -2.60
C PHE A 53 -3.56 4.64 -3.50
N GLY A 54 -4.69 3.95 -3.34
CA GLY A 54 -5.93 4.25 -4.07
C GLY A 54 -6.34 5.72 -3.92
N ILE A 55 -6.43 6.22 -2.68
CA ILE A 55 -6.75 7.64 -2.40
C ILE A 55 -5.74 8.59 -3.08
N LYS A 56 -4.44 8.27 -3.01
CA LYS A 56 -3.41 9.10 -3.65
C LYS A 56 -3.52 9.09 -5.18
N PHE A 57 -3.86 7.96 -5.79
CA PHE A 57 -4.06 7.86 -7.23
C PHE A 57 -5.31 8.62 -7.68
N GLU A 58 -6.44 8.47 -6.99
CA GLU A 58 -7.65 9.25 -7.27
C GLU A 58 -7.40 10.76 -7.20
N TYR A 59 -6.63 11.20 -6.20
CA TYR A 59 -6.25 12.61 -6.08
C TYR A 59 -5.31 13.08 -7.21
N LEU A 60 -4.40 12.23 -7.68
CA LEU A 60 -3.56 12.53 -8.83
C LEU A 60 -4.37 12.62 -10.12
N ASP A 61 -5.30 11.68 -10.34
CA ASP A 61 -6.20 11.69 -11.51
C ASP A 61 -7.03 12.99 -11.53
N PHE A 62 -7.61 13.37 -10.39
CA PHE A 62 -8.34 14.64 -10.25
C PHE A 62 -7.47 15.86 -10.60
N LYS A 63 -6.21 15.89 -10.15
CA LYS A 63 -5.27 16.97 -10.49
C LYS A 63 -4.95 17.00 -11.98
N ILE A 64 -4.76 15.83 -12.59
CA ILE A 64 -4.47 15.72 -14.02
C ILE A 64 -5.66 16.23 -14.84
N ASP A 65 -6.88 15.85 -14.48
CA ASP A 65 -8.10 16.32 -15.15
C ASP A 65 -8.31 17.83 -15.01
N THR A 66 -7.99 18.38 -13.83
CA THR A 66 -8.02 19.83 -13.59
C THR A 66 -7.02 20.55 -14.49
N LEU A 67 -5.76 20.10 -14.52
CA LEU A 67 -4.71 20.70 -15.36
C LEU A 67 -5.05 20.60 -16.85
N LYS A 68 -5.61 19.47 -17.29
CA LYS A 68 -6.06 19.28 -18.67
C LYS A 68 -7.15 20.28 -19.03
N SER A 69 -8.11 20.50 -18.14
CA SER A 69 -9.20 21.46 -18.35
C SER A 69 -8.68 22.90 -18.41
N GLU A 70 -7.77 23.28 -17.50
CA GLU A 70 -7.12 24.59 -17.51
C GLU A 70 -6.30 24.82 -18.79
N LEU A 71 -5.57 23.81 -19.25
CA LEU A 71 -4.77 23.90 -20.47
C LEU A 71 -5.67 24.06 -21.70
N ASN A 72 -6.75 23.30 -21.81
CA ASN A 72 -7.72 23.44 -22.89
C ASN A 72 -8.32 24.85 -22.92
N ALA A 73 -8.74 25.39 -21.77
CA ALA A 73 -9.28 26.74 -21.69
C ALA A 73 -8.25 27.82 -22.11
N LYS A 74 -6.97 27.63 -21.77
CA LYS A 74 -5.89 28.51 -22.23
C LYS A 74 -5.68 28.43 -23.74
N ILE A 75 -5.72 27.22 -24.32
CA ILE A 75 -5.61 27.01 -25.77
C ILE A 75 -6.77 27.70 -26.49
N ASP A 76 -8.02 27.47 -26.05
CA ASP A 76 -9.21 28.08 -26.64
C ASP A 76 -9.13 29.62 -26.62
N ASN A 77 -8.62 30.20 -25.52
CA ASN A 77 -8.39 31.64 -25.41
C ASN A 77 -7.33 32.13 -26.40
N VAL A 78 -6.19 31.43 -26.52
CA VAL A 78 -5.15 31.75 -27.50
C VAL A 78 -5.69 31.67 -28.92
N GLU A 79 -6.43 30.61 -29.27
CA GLU A 79 -7.05 30.48 -30.60
C GLU A 79 -8.01 31.62 -30.91
N LYS A 80 -8.83 32.03 -29.95
CA LYS A 80 -9.75 33.15 -30.11
C LYS A 80 -9.01 34.46 -30.37
N ASN A 81 -7.96 34.74 -29.59
CA ASN A 81 -7.16 35.97 -29.75
C ASN A 81 -6.43 35.99 -31.09
N LEU A 82 -5.92 34.84 -31.55
CA LEU A 82 -5.28 34.73 -32.86
C LEU A 82 -6.27 34.98 -34.00
N LYS A 83 -7.49 34.45 -33.93
CA LYS A 83 -8.55 34.71 -34.92
C LYS A 83 -8.91 36.20 -34.98
N GLN A 84 -9.09 36.85 -33.83
CA GLN A 84 -9.40 38.28 -33.75
C GLN A 84 -8.33 39.19 -34.32
N ASN A 85 -7.06 38.79 -34.30
CA ASN A 85 -5.95 39.59 -34.83
C ASN A 85 -5.75 39.43 -36.35
N LEU A 86 -6.42 38.45 -36.98
CA LEU A 86 -6.34 38.18 -38.42
C LEU A 86 -7.50 38.80 -39.20
N ASP A 87 -8.59 39.14 -38.51
CA ASP A 87 -9.76 39.88 -39.04
C ASP A 87 -9.49 41.40 -39.01
#